data_AF-W6YTX7-F1
#
_entry.id   AF-W6YTX7-F1
#
_cell.length_a   1.000
_cell.length_b   1.000
_cell.length_c   1.000
_cell.angle_alpha   90.00
_cell.angle_beta   90.00
_cell.angle_gamma   90.00
#
_symmetry.space_group_name_H-M   'P 1'
#
loop_
_entity.id
_entity.type
_entity.pdbx_description
1 polymer ?
#
loop_
_entity_poly.entity_id
_entity_poly.type
_entity_poly.pdbx_seq_one_letter_code
_entity_poly.pdbx_strand_id
1 'polypeptide(L)'
;MSPGNTLLSLIRVHPYQTIVYAVNGAILLEPRIFTVPTFWALGFEQRGPRKGSLAASTMSYFGYVPAGGVYALAQSAAMGGYGAGLAAGAAQAGAVVSSGLTWFMGRNNTGA
;
A
#
# COMPACT_ATOMS: atom_id res chain seq x y z
N MET A 1 -14.22 -14.34 29.65
CA MET A 1 -13.76 -12.97 29.35
C MET A 1 -14.46 -12.50 28.08
N SER A 2 -15.22 -11.41 28.13
CA SER A 2 -15.89 -10.89 26.93
C SER A 2 -14.84 -10.37 25.92
N PRO A 3 -14.92 -10.73 24.62
CA PRO A 3 -13.92 -10.33 23.62
C PRO A 3 -13.67 -8.81 23.56
N GLY A 4 -14.67 -7.99 23.94
CA GLY A 4 -14.53 -6.54 24.00
C GLY A 4 -13.49 -6.03 25.01
N ASN A 5 -13.31 -6.71 26.15
CA ASN A 5 -12.37 -6.27 27.19
C ASN A 5 -10.91 -6.52 26.78
N THR A 6 -10.67 -7.55 25.96
CA THR A 6 -9.35 -7.91 25.43
C THR A 6 -8.90 -6.97 24.30
N LEU A 7 -9.82 -6.49 23.46
CA LEU A 7 -9.51 -5.51 22.42
C LEU A 7 -9.12 -4.16 23.02
N LEU A 8 -9.87 -3.71 24.03
CA LEU A 8 -9.58 -2.45 24.71
C LEU A 8 -8.23 -2.48 25.43
N SER A 9 -7.83 -3.61 26.00
CA SER A 9 -6.51 -3.74 26.62
C SER A 9 -5.38 -3.75 25.58
N LEU A 10 -5.55 -4.41 24.44
CA LEU A 10 -4.57 -4.41 23.34
C LEU A 10 -4.34 -2.99 22.78
N ILE A 11 -5.41 -2.23 22.54
CA ILE A 11 -5.34 -0.85 22.02
C ILE A 11 -4.61 0.07 23.00
N ARG A 12 -4.87 -0.07 24.32
CA ARG A 12 -4.22 0.77 25.33
C ARG A 12 -2.74 0.45 25.50
N VAL A 13 -2.39 -0.83 25.41
CA VAL A 13 -1.03 -1.29 25.68
C VAL A 13 -0.10 -1.00 24.50
N HIS A 14 -0.54 -1.26 23.25
CA HIS A 14 0.31 -1.06 22.05
C HIS A 14 -0.46 -0.36 20.90
N PRO A 15 -0.85 0.92 21.07
CA PRO A 15 -1.74 1.62 20.13
C PRO A 15 -1.20 1.65 18.70
N TYR A 16 0.13 1.87 18.53
CA TYR A 16 0.76 1.91 17.21
C TYR A 16 0.73 0.56 16.50
N GLN A 17 0.99 -0.54 17.21
CA GLN A 17 0.97 -1.88 16.62
C GLN A 17 -0.45 -2.26 16.18
N THR A 18 -1.45 -1.94 17.01
CA THR A 18 -2.85 -2.20 16.67
C THR A 18 -3.28 -1.43 15.43
N ILE A 19 -2.89 -0.17 15.28
CA ILE A 19 -3.17 0.62 14.08
C ILE A 19 -2.52 -0.03 12.85
N VAL A 20 -1.25 -0.43 12.95
CA VAL A 20 -0.55 -1.09 11.82
C VAL A 20 -1.26 -2.37 11.40
N TYR A 21 -1.63 -3.24 12.34
CA TYR A 21 -2.36 -4.47 12.01
C TYR A 21 -3.76 -4.21 11.46
N ALA A 22 -4.48 -3.21 11.96
CA ALA A 22 -5.79 -2.83 11.44
C ALA A 22 -5.70 -2.33 9.99
N VAL A 23 -4.73 -1.44 9.71
CA VAL A 23 -4.48 -0.93 8.36
C VAL A 23 -4.05 -2.05 7.42
N ASN A 24 -3.10 -2.90 7.85
CA ASN A 24 -2.65 -4.03 7.04
C ASN A 24 -3.76 -5.06 6.80
N GLY A 25 -4.63 -5.31 7.79
CA GLY A 25 -5.82 -6.14 7.62
C GLY A 25 -6.78 -5.58 6.58
N ALA A 26 -7.02 -4.26 6.58
CA ALA A 26 -7.82 -3.61 5.56
C ALA A 26 -7.20 -3.71 4.16
N ILE A 27 -5.88 -3.54 4.04
CA ILE A 27 -5.14 -3.67 2.76
C ILE A 27 -5.21 -5.10 2.22
N LEU A 28 -5.19 -6.11 3.09
CA LEU A 28 -5.32 -7.51 2.67
C LEU A 28 -6.70 -7.80 2.07
N LEU A 29 -7.76 -7.24 2.65
CA LEU A 29 -9.15 -7.44 2.20
C LEU A 29 -9.48 -6.62 0.94
N GLU A 30 -9.12 -5.34 0.93
CA GLU A 30 -9.34 -4.43 -0.20
C GLU A 30 -8.04 -3.67 -0.51
N PRO A 31 -7.17 -4.25 -1.37
CA PRO A 31 -5.88 -3.64 -1.72
C PRO A 31 -6.01 -2.25 -2.35
N ARG A 32 -7.16 -1.94 -2.97
CA ARG A 32 -7.43 -0.66 -3.62
C ARG A 32 -7.43 0.53 -2.66
N ILE A 33 -7.68 0.30 -1.38
CA ILE A 33 -7.59 1.34 -0.34
C ILE A 33 -6.17 1.94 -0.30
N PHE A 34 -5.15 1.16 -0.63
CA PHE A 34 -3.77 1.61 -0.64
C PHE A 34 -3.25 1.91 -2.05
N THR A 35 -3.57 1.07 -3.04
CA THR A 35 -3.00 1.22 -4.40
C THR A 35 -3.54 2.46 -5.11
N VAL A 36 -4.82 2.80 -4.96
CA VAL A 36 -5.42 3.97 -5.64
C VAL A 36 -4.80 5.28 -5.14
N PRO A 37 -4.71 5.57 -3.83
CA PRO A 37 -4.02 6.78 -3.35
C PRO A 37 -2.54 6.81 -3.74
N THR A 38 -1.87 5.66 -3.75
CA THR A 38 -0.45 5.58 -4.13
C THR A 38 -0.24 5.98 -5.58
N PHE A 39 -1.04 5.43 -6.51
CA PHE A 39 -0.97 5.82 -7.92
C PHE A 39 -1.36 7.27 -8.15
N TRP A 40 -2.38 7.76 -7.43
CA TRP A 40 -2.79 9.16 -7.48
C TRP A 40 -1.70 10.11 -7.00
N ALA A 41 -0.96 9.76 -5.94
CA ALA A 41 0.15 10.55 -5.41
C ALA A 41 1.34 10.61 -6.40
N LEU A 42 1.60 9.51 -7.10
CA LEU A 42 2.57 9.46 -8.20
C LEU A 42 2.08 10.21 -9.45
N GLY A 43 0.79 10.52 -9.52
CA GLY A 43 0.13 11.24 -10.60
C GLY A 43 -0.31 10.37 -11.77
N PHE A 44 -0.45 9.06 -11.56
CA PHE A 44 -1.14 8.20 -12.52
C PHE A 44 -2.66 8.35 -12.34
N GLU A 45 -3.36 8.87 -13.35
CA GLU A 45 -4.82 8.97 -13.36
C GLU A 45 -5.44 8.09 -14.45
N GLN A 46 -6.76 7.87 -14.36
CA GLN A 46 -7.51 7.07 -15.33
C GLN A 46 -7.47 7.61 -16.76
N ARG A 47 -7.24 8.92 -16.94
CA ARG A 47 -7.17 9.56 -18.27
C ARG A 47 -5.74 9.79 -18.75
N GLY A 48 -4.74 9.29 -18.02
CA GLY A 48 -3.32 9.52 -18.28
C GLY A 48 -2.61 10.17 -17.09
N PRO A 49 -1.36 10.59 -17.28
CA PRO A 49 -0.57 11.20 -16.21
C PRO A 49 -1.08 12.60 -15.89
N ARG A 50 -1.26 12.92 -14.60
CA ARG A 50 -1.57 14.26 -14.15
C ARG A 50 -0.47 15.23 -14.58
N LYS A 51 -0.85 16.36 -15.17
CA LYS A 51 0.11 17.42 -15.55
C LYS A 51 0.93 17.88 -14.34
N GLY A 52 2.24 18.01 -14.50
CA GLY A 52 3.16 18.44 -13.44
C GLY A 52 3.43 17.39 -12.35
N SER A 53 3.02 16.14 -12.55
CA SER A 53 3.30 15.04 -11.62
C SER A 53 4.60 14.29 -11.96
N LEU A 54 5.02 13.41 -11.05
CA LEU A 54 6.13 12.50 -11.28
C LEU A 54 5.89 11.60 -12.49
N ALA A 55 4.67 11.08 -12.66
CA ALA A 55 4.32 10.28 -13.84
C ALA A 55 4.49 11.07 -15.15
N ALA A 56 4.13 12.36 -15.16
CA ALA A 56 4.31 13.22 -16.33
C ALA A 56 5.79 13.56 -16.58
N SER A 57 6.56 13.85 -15.53
CA SER A 57 7.99 14.16 -15.67
C SER A 57 8.78 12.93 -16.14
N THR A 58 8.46 11.75 -15.63
CA THR A 58 9.06 10.48 -16.07
C THR A 58 8.76 10.22 -17.55
N MET A 59 7.50 10.35 -17.99
CA MET A 59 7.15 10.18 -19.40
C MET A 59 7.87 11.19 -20.31
N SER A 60 7.95 12.45 -19.88
CA SER A 60 8.65 13.50 -20.63
C SER A 60 10.16 13.27 -20.70
N TYR A 61 10.77 12.69 -19.66
CA TYR A 61 12.20 12.41 -19.62
C TYR A 61 12.60 11.25 -20.52
N PHE A 62 11.84 10.15 -20.49
CA PHE A 62 12.14 8.97 -21.30
C PHE A 62 11.69 9.08 -22.76
N GLY A 63 10.72 9.94 -23.06
CA GLY A 63 10.26 10.22 -24.43
C GLY A 63 9.50 9.06 -25.10
N TYR A 64 9.53 7.86 -24.53
CA TYR A 64 8.74 6.71 -24.97
C TYR A 64 8.41 5.80 -23.79
N VAL A 65 7.28 5.10 -23.88
CA VAL A 65 6.83 4.12 -22.90
C VAL A 65 6.69 2.76 -23.58
N PRO A 66 7.54 1.77 -23.28
CA PRO A 66 7.38 0.43 -23.82
C PRO A 66 6.07 -0.19 -23.35
N ALA A 67 5.34 -0.81 -24.27
CA ALA A 67 4.18 -1.62 -23.93
C ALA A 67 4.61 -2.77 -22.99
N GLY A 68 3.92 -2.91 -21.86
CA GLY A 68 4.27 -3.90 -20.83
C GLY A 68 5.44 -3.51 -19.92
N GLY A 69 6.07 -2.34 -20.11
CA GLY A 69 7.07 -1.82 -19.19
C GLY A 69 6.48 -1.37 -17.85
N VAL A 70 7.34 -1.02 -16.89
CA VAL A 70 6.93 -0.62 -15.52
C VAL A 70 5.95 0.56 -15.53
N TYR A 71 6.19 1.55 -16.39
CA TYR A 71 5.30 2.71 -16.52
C TYR A 71 3.93 2.32 -17.08
N ALA A 72 3.90 1.50 -18.14
CA ALA A 72 2.66 1.00 -18.72
C ALA A 72 1.88 0.13 -17.72
N LEU A 73 2.60 -0.66 -16.91
CA LEU A 73 2.02 -1.45 -15.84
C LEU A 73 1.40 -0.57 -14.75
N ALA A 74 2.13 0.45 -14.28
CA ALA A 74 1.63 1.39 -13.27
C ALA A 74 0.42 2.20 -13.78
N GLN A 75 0.49 2.69 -15.02
CA GLN A 75 -0.64 3.38 -15.66
C GLN A 75 -1.84 2.44 -15.80
N SER A 76 -1.63 1.19 -16.26
CA SER A 76 -2.69 0.19 -16.36
C SER A 76 -3.30 -0.14 -15.00
N ALA A 77 -2.48 -0.27 -13.95
CA ALA A 77 -2.93 -0.49 -12.59
C ALA A 77 -3.78 0.67 -12.06
N ALA A 78 -3.38 1.92 -12.33
CA ALA A 78 -4.14 3.12 -11.98
C ALA A 78 -5.50 3.18 -12.71
N MET A 79 -5.60 2.62 -13.92
CA MET A 79 -6.86 2.48 -14.65
C MET A 79 -7.70 1.27 -14.22
N GLY A 80 -7.20 0.43 -13.30
CA GLY A 80 -7.87 -0.82 -12.92
C GLY A 80 -7.74 -1.95 -13.95
N GLY A 81 -6.79 -1.84 -14.89
CA GLY A 81 -6.53 -2.82 -15.94
C GLY A 81 -5.51 -3.90 -15.53
N TYR A 82 -4.75 -4.41 -16.51
CA TYR A 82 -3.78 -5.50 -16.38
C TYR A 82 -2.86 -5.40 -15.15
N GLY A 83 -2.37 -4.20 -14.83
CA GLY A 83 -1.47 -4.00 -13.69
C GLY A 83 -2.12 -4.06 -12.31
N ALA A 84 -3.45 -4.06 -12.21
CA ALA A 84 -4.17 -3.95 -10.93
C ALA A 84 -3.91 -5.16 -10.02
N GLY A 85 -3.85 -6.38 -10.57
CA GLY A 85 -3.55 -7.59 -9.81
C GLY A 85 -2.13 -7.58 -9.24
N LEU A 86 -1.14 -7.12 -10.01
CA LEU A 86 0.24 -6.97 -9.53
C LEU A 86 0.35 -5.89 -8.46
N ALA A 87 -0.35 -4.77 -8.62
CA ALA A 87 -0.40 -3.72 -7.60
C ALA A 87 -1.05 -4.21 -6.30
N ALA A 88 -2.13 -4.99 -6.41
CA ALA A 88 -2.80 -5.60 -5.27
C ALA A 88 -1.85 -6.57 -4.54
N GLY A 89 -1.19 -7.47 -5.27
CA GLY A 89 -0.22 -8.40 -4.69
C GLY A 89 0.96 -7.69 -4.02
N ALA A 90 1.48 -6.63 -4.64
CA ALA A 90 2.55 -5.81 -4.05
C ALA A 90 2.09 -5.12 -2.75
N ALA A 91 0.87 -4.56 -2.72
CA ALA A 91 0.30 -3.96 -1.52
C ALA A 91 0.10 -4.99 -0.40
N GLN A 92 -0.43 -6.17 -0.73
CA GLN A 92 -0.62 -7.26 0.22
C GLN A 92 0.73 -7.77 0.78
N ALA A 93 1.74 -7.95 -0.09
CA ALA A 93 3.08 -8.33 0.35
C ALA A 93 3.68 -7.28 1.30
N GLY A 94 3.54 -5.99 0.97
CA GLY A 94 3.94 -4.90 1.85
C GLY A 94 3.24 -4.91 3.21
N ALA A 95 1.93 -5.21 3.23
CA ALA A 95 1.15 -5.34 4.45
C ALA A 95 1.62 -6.52 5.32
N VAL A 96 1.96 -7.66 4.72
CA VAL A 96 2.51 -8.83 5.44
C VAL A 96 3.90 -8.53 6.00
N VAL A 97 4.81 -7.98 5.18
CA VAL A 97 6.18 -7.66 5.60
C VAL A 97 6.19 -6.62 6.72
N SER A 98 5.40 -5.55 6.60
CA SER A 98 5.32 -4.51 7.63
C SER A 98 4.69 -5.00 8.93
N SER A 99 3.70 -5.91 8.85
CA SER A 99 3.16 -6.59 10.03
C SER A 99 4.22 -7.44 10.73
N GLY A 100 5.00 -8.21 9.97
CA GLY A 100 6.10 -9.02 10.51
C GLY A 100 7.20 -8.18 11.15
N LEU A 101 7.58 -7.06 10.52
CA LEU A 101 8.55 -6.13 11.08
C LEU A 101 8.04 -5.47 12.37
N THR A 102 6.77 -5.06 12.39
CA THR A 102 6.14 -4.47 13.59
C THR A 102 6.11 -5.46 14.74
N TRP A 103 5.83 -6.73 14.47
CA TRP A 103 5.92 -7.81 15.45
C TRP A 103 7.35 -8.00 15.96
N PHE A 104 8.34 -8.04 15.07
CA PHE A 104 9.75 -8.21 15.44
C PHE A 104 10.27 -7.05 16.28
N MET A 105 9.97 -5.80 15.89
CA MET A 105 10.33 -4.61 16.65
C MET A 105 9.60 -4.55 18.00
N GLY A 106 8.34 -4.99 18.05
CA GLY A 106 7.57 -5.13 19.29
C GLY A 106 8.21 -6.09 20.27
N ARG A 107 8.74 -7.22 19.77
CA ARG A 107 9.42 -8.25 20.59
C ARG A 107 10.69 -7.72 21.28
N ASN A 108 11.43 -6.83 20.62
CA ASN A 108 12.66 -6.25 21.17
C ASN A 108 12.40 -5.18 22.24
N ASN A 109 11.20 -4.59 22.28
CA ASN A 109 10.80 -3.60 23.29
C ASN A 109 10.24 -4.23 24.58
N THR A 110 10.07 -5.56 24.62
CA THR A 110 9.60 -6.33 25.80
C THR A 110 10.72 -7.01 26.59
N GLY A 111 11.99 -6.63 26.34
CA GLY A 111 13.18 -7.22 26.99
C GLY A 111 13.87 -6.36 28.05
N ALA A 112 13.18 -5.36 28.64
CA ALA A 112 13.71 -4.51 29.72
C ALA A 112 12.76 -4.53 30.93
#